data_AF-A0A445J2J7-F1
#
_entry.id   AF-A0A445J2J7-F1
#
_cell.length_a   1.000
_cell.length_b   1.000
_cell.length_c   1.000
_cell.angle_alpha   90.00
_cell.angle_beta   90.00
_cell.angle_gamma   90.00
#
_symmetry.space_group_name_H-M   'P 1'
#
loop_
_entity.id
_entity.type
_entity.pdbx_description
1 polymer ?
#
loop_
_entity_poly.entity_id
_entity_poly.type
_entity_poly.pdbx_seq_one_letter_code
_entity_poly.pdbx_strand_id
1 'polypeptide(L)'
;MSLQGSDRRDAPSSGSAGGNGAVAAAAASLRLRLNPNKEHKPDGYEDMQLDFSPNIFSSLERYLPPSMLNVPRDEKANFMREILLKYLPLGERNRAQKHREYRERIIANYQPLHRELYSVDPATFFVPTFLRAINDNTEQSIRSIVSEPSPGIFIFDIFQTHFCELLLSEIENFEKWVNETKFRIMRPNTMNKFGAVLDDFGLETMLDKLMEGFIRPLSRVFFAEVGGSTLDSHHGFVVEYGKDRDVDLGFHVDDSEVTLNVCLGKQFSGGELFFRGIRCEKHVNTGTHSEVVVHFFYGVRYLKAGDL
;
A
#
# COMPACT_ATOMS: atom_id res chain seq x y z
N MET A 1 -14.44 58.24 28.28
CA MET A 1 -13.16 58.42 29.01
C MET A 1 -12.11 57.68 28.18
N SER A 2 -11.61 58.24 27.08
CA SER A 2 -10.54 59.26 26.96
C SER A 2 -9.31 58.95 27.81
N LEU A 3 -8.20 58.64 27.12
CA LEU A 3 -6.83 59.22 27.17
C LEU A 3 -5.87 58.16 26.57
N GLN A 4 -5.38 58.26 25.32
CA GLN A 4 -4.21 59.07 24.85
C GLN A 4 -3.11 59.17 25.91
N GLY A 5 -1.83 58.87 25.69
CA GLY A 5 -1.00 58.51 24.54
C GLY A 5 0.46 58.74 24.96
N SER A 6 1.45 58.12 24.30
CA SER A 6 2.77 58.73 24.07
C SER A 6 3.66 57.84 23.20
N ASP A 7 3.84 58.33 21.98
CA ASP A 7 4.92 58.04 21.05
C ASP A 7 6.28 58.42 21.67
N ARG A 8 7.29 57.55 21.58
CA ARG A 8 8.70 57.96 21.44
C ARG A 8 9.44 57.02 20.50
N ARG A 9 9.81 57.57 19.34
CA ARG A 9 10.76 57.04 18.38
C ARG A 9 12.17 57.23 18.94
N ASP A 10 13.02 56.23 18.81
CA ASP A 10 14.47 56.40 18.67
C ASP A 10 15.03 55.23 17.84
N ALA A 11 15.73 55.58 16.77
CA ALA A 11 16.67 54.75 16.01
C ALA A 11 17.74 55.70 15.46
N PRO A 12 18.95 55.25 15.03
CA PRO A 12 19.54 53.91 15.10
C PRO A 12 20.94 53.90 15.76
N SER A 13 21.45 52.73 16.16
CA SER A 13 22.91 52.55 16.31
C SER A 13 23.36 51.25 15.68
N SER A 14 24.35 51.40 14.80
CA SER A 14 25.08 50.35 14.09
C SER A 14 26.12 49.72 15.02
N GLY A 15 26.22 48.39 15.02
CA GLY A 15 27.24 47.72 15.84
C GLY A 15 27.31 46.21 15.65
N SER A 16 28.14 45.80 14.68
CA SER A 16 28.98 44.60 14.63
C SER A 16 28.33 43.20 14.73
N ALA A 17 28.47 42.50 13.61
CA ALA A 17 28.30 41.06 13.44
C ALA A 17 29.34 40.26 14.25
N GLY A 18 28.90 39.17 14.86
CA GLY A 18 29.82 38.19 15.45
C GLY A 18 29.13 37.01 16.11
N GLY A 19 29.17 35.86 15.45
CA GLY A 19 29.11 34.56 16.13
C GLY A 19 27.75 33.89 16.21
N ASN A 20 27.31 33.28 15.11
CA ASN A 20 26.40 32.12 15.14
C ASN A 20 26.76 31.07 14.07
N GLY A 21 28.02 31.08 13.59
CA GLY A 21 28.52 30.16 12.56
C GLY A 21 28.97 28.78 13.08
N ALA A 22 28.99 28.56 14.40
CA ALA A 22 29.59 27.35 14.98
C ALA A 22 28.60 26.19 15.19
N VAL A 23 27.29 26.44 15.18
CA VAL A 23 26.27 25.39 15.44
C VAL A 23 25.72 24.77 14.15
N ALA A 24 25.96 25.39 13.00
CA ALA A 24 25.51 24.91 11.69
C ALA A 24 26.54 24.03 10.95
N ALA A 25 27.79 23.98 11.40
CA ALA A 25 28.89 23.31 10.69
C ALA A 25 29.01 21.80 10.98
N ALA A 26 28.43 21.30 12.07
CA ALA A 26 28.49 19.87 12.43
C ALA A 26 27.43 19.00 11.72
N ALA A 27 26.46 19.63 11.06
CA ALA A 27 25.45 18.97 10.22
C ALA A 27 25.80 19.08 8.72
N ALA A 28 27.10 18.98 8.38
CA ALA A 28 27.58 18.79 7.02
C ALA A 28 27.09 17.42 6.50
N SER A 29 25.85 17.46 6.07
CA SER A 29 25.01 16.47 5.41
C SER A 29 25.65 15.11 5.08
N LEU A 30 25.26 14.09 5.85
CA LEU A 30 25.22 12.70 5.41
C LEU A 30 24.30 12.59 4.17
N ARG A 31 24.81 12.98 3.00
CA ARG A 31 24.07 13.04 1.74
C ARG A 31 24.89 12.41 0.64
N LEU A 32 24.19 11.59 -0.14
CA LEU A 32 24.68 11.10 -1.42
C LEU A 32 24.61 12.20 -2.46
N ARG A 33 25.49 12.12 -3.45
CA ARG A 33 25.41 12.90 -4.69
C ARG A 33 24.19 12.44 -5.48
N LEU A 34 23.65 13.34 -6.29
CA LEU A 34 22.55 13.00 -7.21
C LEU A 34 23.01 12.05 -8.33
N ASN A 35 24.21 12.26 -8.85
CA ASN A 35 24.77 11.50 -9.96
C ASN A 35 25.94 10.63 -9.50
N PRO A 36 26.04 9.38 -10.00
CA PRO A 36 27.14 8.49 -9.64
C PRO A 36 28.45 8.97 -10.26
N ASN A 37 29.56 8.73 -9.56
CA ASN A 37 30.89 8.82 -10.12
C ASN A 37 31.15 7.58 -10.99
N LYS A 38 31.16 7.77 -12.32
CA LYS A 38 31.37 6.68 -13.30
C LYS A 38 32.82 6.19 -13.35
N GLU A 39 33.77 7.02 -12.92
CA GLU A 39 35.19 6.69 -12.94
C GLU A 39 35.63 5.97 -11.65
N HIS A 40 34.84 6.09 -10.58
CA HIS A 40 35.11 5.42 -9.31
C HIS A 40 34.84 3.92 -9.40
N LYS A 41 35.82 3.12 -8.97
CA LYS A 41 35.64 1.68 -8.77
C LYS A 41 35.28 1.46 -7.30
N PRO A 42 34.06 0.97 -6.99
CA PRO A 42 33.66 0.70 -5.62
C PRO A 42 34.46 -0.46 -5.03
N ASP A 43 34.58 -0.47 -3.71
CA ASP A 43 35.18 -1.57 -2.98
C ASP A 43 34.26 -2.80 -2.95
N GLY A 44 34.86 -3.97 -2.68
CA GLY A 44 34.13 -5.18 -2.29
C GLY A 44 33.81 -5.13 -0.80
N TYR A 45 32.58 -5.51 -0.44
CA TYR A 45 32.04 -5.47 0.93
C TYR A 45 31.57 -6.86 1.40
N GLU A 46 31.83 -7.91 0.63
CA GLU A 46 31.32 -9.27 0.84
C GLU A 46 31.87 -9.94 2.11
N ASP A 47 33.07 -9.51 2.54
CA ASP A 47 33.76 -10.01 3.73
C ASP A 47 33.35 -9.30 5.03
N MET A 48 32.53 -8.25 4.94
CA MET A 48 32.13 -7.45 6.10
C MET A 48 30.81 -7.95 6.72
N GLN A 49 30.73 -7.90 8.05
CA GLN A 49 29.47 -8.10 8.77
C GLN A 49 28.63 -6.82 8.70
N LEU A 50 27.70 -6.77 7.74
CA LEU A 50 26.87 -5.60 7.46
C LEU A 50 25.41 -5.85 7.78
N ASP A 51 24.72 -4.78 8.17
CA ASP A 51 23.27 -4.79 8.40
C ASP A 51 22.45 -4.84 7.10
N PHE A 52 23.07 -4.61 5.94
CA PHE A 52 22.45 -4.57 4.62
C PHE A 52 23.28 -5.38 3.62
N SER A 53 22.68 -5.76 2.48
CA SER A 53 23.38 -6.52 1.44
C SER A 53 24.66 -5.80 0.96
N PRO A 54 25.81 -6.50 0.86
CA PRO A 54 27.06 -5.92 0.34
C PRO A 54 26.91 -5.21 -1.02
N ASN A 55 26.01 -5.70 -1.88
CA ASN A 55 25.73 -5.10 -3.19
C ASN A 55 25.12 -3.69 -3.11
N ILE A 56 24.42 -3.38 -2.01
CA ILE A 56 23.89 -2.04 -1.77
C ILE A 56 25.06 -1.09 -1.50
N PHE A 57 26.05 -1.49 -0.70
CA PHE A 57 27.22 -0.65 -0.40
C PHE A 57 28.06 -0.40 -1.64
N SER A 58 28.38 -1.43 -2.43
CA SER A 58 29.14 -1.26 -3.67
C SER A 58 28.41 -0.38 -4.70
N SER A 59 27.08 -0.43 -4.72
CA SER A 59 26.25 0.44 -5.57
C SER A 59 26.22 1.89 -5.07
N LEU A 60 26.01 2.07 -3.77
CA LEU A 60 25.92 3.39 -3.12
C LEU A 60 27.25 4.13 -3.09
N GLU A 61 28.38 3.41 -3.04
CA GLU A 61 29.70 4.02 -2.93
C GLU A 61 29.97 5.02 -4.08
N ARG A 62 29.48 4.72 -5.28
CA ARG A 62 29.61 5.61 -6.44
C ARG A 62 28.92 6.96 -6.24
N TYR A 63 27.96 7.03 -5.32
CA TYR A 63 27.22 8.25 -5.00
C TYR A 63 27.80 8.98 -3.78
N LEU A 64 28.88 8.50 -3.16
CA LEU A 64 29.51 9.21 -2.06
C LEU A 64 30.09 10.56 -2.50
N PRO A 65 30.10 11.58 -1.61
CA PRO A 65 30.76 12.84 -1.89
C PRO A 65 32.27 12.63 -2.08
N PRO A 66 32.97 13.50 -2.85
CA PRO A 66 34.41 13.34 -3.10
C PRO A 66 35.26 13.23 -1.83
N SER A 67 34.84 13.88 -0.74
CA SER A 67 35.49 13.80 0.57
C SER A 67 35.44 12.40 1.19
N MET A 68 34.47 11.56 0.80
CA MET A 68 34.29 10.20 1.31
C MET A 68 34.78 9.12 0.35
N LEU A 69 35.07 9.41 -0.91
CA LEU A 69 35.53 8.37 -1.85
C LEU A 69 36.94 7.85 -1.54
N ASN A 70 37.78 8.71 -0.96
CA ASN A 70 39.19 8.42 -0.70
C ASN A 70 39.46 8.00 0.76
N VAL A 71 38.42 7.82 1.59
CA VAL A 71 38.59 7.37 2.98
C VAL A 71 38.59 5.84 3.05
N PRO A 72 39.07 5.24 4.16
CA PRO A 72 39.10 3.79 4.33
C PRO A 72 37.73 3.14 4.14
N ARG A 73 37.74 1.90 3.65
CA ARG A 73 36.53 1.09 3.37
C ARG A 73 35.55 1.04 4.54
N ASP A 74 36.06 0.88 5.76
CA ASP A 74 35.22 0.80 6.98
C ASP A 74 34.50 2.13 7.26
N GLU A 75 35.15 3.26 7.02
CA GLU A 75 34.54 4.59 7.17
C GLU A 75 33.49 4.85 6.09
N LYS A 76 33.74 4.41 4.85
CA LYS A 76 32.75 4.43 3.76
C LYS A 76 31.52 3.60 4.11
N ALA A 77 31.72 2.37 4.61
CA ALA A 77 30.65 1.49 5.05
C ALA A 77 29.83 2.13 6.18
N ASN A 78 30.48 2.69 7.21
CA ASN A 78 29.79 3.38 8.30
C ASN A 78 28.97 4.58 7.80
N PHE A 79 29.52 5.41 6.92
CA PHE A 79 28.81 6.55 6.35
C PHE A 79 27.57 6.13 5.54
N MET A 80 27.70 5.11 4.67
CA MET A 80 26.57 4.57 3.91
C MET A 80 25.54 3.92 4.82
N ARG A 81 25.97 3.20 5.86
CA ARG A 81 25.09 2.60 6.87
C ARG A 81 24.25 3.65 7.60
N GLU A 82 24.86 4.75 8.03
CA GLU A 82 24.15 5.87 8.68
C GLU A 82 23.11 6.52 7.77
N ILE A 83 23.36 6.53 6.45
CA ILE A 83 22.36 6.98 5.47
C ILE A 83 21.23 5.95 5.35
N LEU A 84 21.57 4.68 5.13
CA LEU A 84 20.59 3.60 4.98
C LEU A 84 19.65 3.47 6.19
N LEU A 85 20.18 3.59 7.41
CA LEU A 85 19.39 3.51 8.64
C LEU A 85 18.37 4.63 8.81
N LYS A 86 18.54 5.77 8.12
CA LYS A 86 17.54 6.86 8.13
C LYS A 86 16.34 6.54 7.26
N TYR A 87 16.54 5.76 6.20
CA TYR A 87 15.48 5.40 5.25
C TYR A 87 14.87 4.03 5.55
N LEU A 88 15.63 3.13 6.18
CA LEU A 88 15.16 1.81 6.56
C LEU A 88 15.64 1.47 7.99
N PRO A 89 15.01 2.08 9.02
CA PRO A 89 15.38 1.88 10.42
C PRO A 89 15.30 0.41 10.84
N LEU A 90 16.06 0.04 11.88
CA LEU A 90 16.09 -1.34 12.39
C LEU A 90 14.69 -1.87 12.76
N GLY A 91 13.81 -1.01 13.30
CA GLY A 91 12.45 -1.40 13.67
C GLY A 91 11.60 -1.85 12.47
N GLU A 92 11.66 -1.13 11.37
CA GLU A 92 10.93 -1.47 10.13
C GLU A 92 11.47 -2.75 9.50
N ARG A 93 12.78 -2.93 9.49
CA ARG A 93 13.42 -4.17 9.00
C ARG A 93 13.03 -5.37 9.81
N ASN A 94 13.06 -5.25 11.14
CA ASN A 94 12.63 -6.31 12.04
C ASN A 94 11.13 -6.64 11.84
N ARG A 95 10.29 -5.63 11.57
CA ARG A 95 8.87 -5.84 11.26
C ARG A 95 8.71 -6.58 9.93
N ALA A 96 9.40 -6.16 8.88
CA ALA A 96 9.36 -6.81 7.56
C ALA A 96 9.87 -8.26 7.62
N GLN A 97 10.96 -8.52 8.34
CA GLN A 97 11.48 -9.87 8.53
C GLN A 97 10.48 -10.76 9.29
N LYS A 98 9.94 -10.28 10.42
CA LYS A 98 8.92 -11.03 11.18
C LYS A 98 7.68 -11.31 10.35
N HIS A 99 7.27 -10.35 9.51
CA HIS A 99 6.14 -10.52 8.60
C HIS A 99 6.44 -11.61 7.57
N ARG A 100 7.64 -11.63 6.98
CA ARG A 100 8.07 -12.70 6.06
C ARG A 100 8.08 -14.07 6.74
N GLU A 101 8.73 -14.19 7.90
CA GLU A 101 8.77 -15.45 8.68
C GLU A 101 7.37 -15.95 9.04
N TYR A 102 6.45 -15.03 9.35
CA TYR A 102 5.04 -15.33 9.58
C TYR A 102 4.36 -15.91 8.33
N ARG A 103 4.54 -15.30 7.14
CA ARG A 103 3.97 -15.79 5.88
C ARG A 103 4.56 -17.15 5.49
N GLU A 104 5.88 -17.31 5.60
CA GLU A 104 6.58 -18.58 5.33
C GLU A 104 6.04 -19.72 6.21
N ARG A 105 5.74 -19.43 7.49
CA ARG A 105 5.13 -20.42 8.39
C ARG A 105 3.72 -20.80 7.94
N ILE A 106 2.91 -19.87 7.43
CA ILE A 106 1.60 -20.21 6.90
C ILE A 106 1.76 -21.09 5.66
N ILE A 107 2.55 -20.66 4.69
CA ILE A 107 2.80 -21.40 3.43
C ILE A 107 3.31 -22.82 3.69
N ALA A 108 4.15 -23.01 4.70
CA ALA A 108 4.69 -24.33 5.04
C ALA A 108 3.67 -25.28 5.71
N ASN A 109 2.61 -24.76 6.34
CA ASN A 109 1.71 -25.55 7.18
C ASN A 109 0.25 -25.60 6.67
N TYR A 110 -0.16 -24.62 5.88
CA TYR A 110 -1.47 -24.58 5.24
C TYR A 110 -1.43 -25.36 3.91
N GLN A 111 -2.49 -26.14 3.64
CA GLN A 111 -2.65 -26.85 2.38
C GLN A 111 -3.79 -26.20 1.58
N PRO A 112 -3.48 -25.56 0.44
CA PRO A 112 -4.49 -24.96 -0.42
C PRO A 112 -5.54 -25.97 -0.90
N LEU A 113 -6.80 -25.56 -0.91
CA LEU A 113 -7.92 -26.36 -1.43
C LEU A 113 -8.02 -26.26 -2.96
N HIS A 114 -7.85 -25.05 -3.50
CA HIS A 114 -7.97 -24.74 -4.93
C HIS A 114 -6.65 -24.19 -5.48
N ARG A 115 -5.77 -25.11 -5.91
CA ARG A 115 -4.44 -24.75 -6.43
C ARG A 115 -4.51 -23.86 -7.69
N GLU A 116 -5.59 -23.95 -8.46
CA GLU A 116 -5.81 -23.08 -9.62
C GLU A 116 -5.87 -21.59 -9.26
N LEU A 117 -6.29 -21.21 -8.05
CA LEU A 117 -6.31 -19.81 -7.63
C LEU A 117 -4.91 -19.19 -7.56
N TYR A 118 -3.87 -20.01 -7.40
CA TYR A 118 -2.48 -19.55 -7.22
C TYR A 118 -1.77 -19.33 -8.57
N SER A 119 -2.44 -19.65 -9.68
CA SER A 119 -1.98 -19.37 -11.03
C SER A 119 -3.08 -18.69 -11.82
N VAL A 120 -2.88 -17.42 -12.20
CA VAL A 120 -3.89 -16.70 -13.01
C VAL A 120 -4.12 -17.42 -14.34
N ASP A 121 -5.36 -17.86 -14.54
CA ASP A 121 -5.92 -18.23 -15.82
C ASP A 121 -7.02 -17.22 -16.19
N PRO A 122 -6.72 -16.23 -17.04
CA PRO A 122 -7.65 -15.15 -17.33
C PRO A 122 -8.99 -15.62 -17.89
N ALA A 123 -9.00 -16.72 -18.65
CA ALA A 123 -10.21 -17.22 -19.33
C ALA A 123 -11.21 -17.84 -18.36
N THR A 124 -10.75 -18.35 -17.22
CA THR A 124 -11.60 -18.93 -16.16
C THR A 124 -11.91 -17.91 -15.06
N PHE A 125 -11.05 -16.90 -14.87
CA PHE A 125 -11.22 -15.91 -13.82
C PHE A 125 -12.17 -14.80 -14.23
N PHE A 126 -12.02 -14.27 -15.45
CA PHE A 126 -12.70 -13.04 -15.84
C PHE A 126 -13.93 -13.27 -16.70
N VAL A 127 -14.92 -12.40 -16.58
CA VAL A 127 -16.05 -12.39 -17.50
C VAL A 127 -15.55 -12.08 -18.93
N PRO A 128 -16.09 -12.72 -19.98
CA PRO A 128 -15.56 -12.57 -21.34
C PRO A 128 -15.55 -11.14 -21.87
N THR A 129 -16.54 -10.33 -21.48
CA THR A 129 -16.65 -8.91 -21.85
C THR A 129 -15.49 -8.09 -21.30
N PHE A 130 -15.15 -8.30 -20.03
CA PHE A 130 -14.01 -7.67 -19.37
C PHE A 130 -12.70 -8.04 -20.04
N LEU A 131 -12.45 -9.35 -20.19
CA LEU A 131 -11.20 -9.84 -20.76
C LEU A 131 -10.96 -9.32 -22.18
N ARG A 132 -12.02 -9.29 -23.01
CA ARG A 132 -11.94 -8.71 -24.36
C ARG A 132 -11.57 -7.23 -24.32
N ALA A 133 -12.23 -6.44 -23.47
CA ALA A 133 -11.97 -5.00 -23.38
C ALA A 133 -10.53 -4.67 -22.97
N ILE A 134 -9.99 -5.44 -22.01
CA ILE A 134 -8.58 -5.33 -21.57
C ILE A 134 -7.62 -5.76 -22.69
N ASN A 135 -7.90 -6.85 -23.40
CA ASN A 135 -7.07 -7.33 -24.51
C ASN A 135 -7.04 -6.36 -25.70
N ASP A 136 -8.17 -5.72 -26.02
CA ASP A 136 -8.24 -4.67 -27.03
C ASP A 136 -7.39 -3.44 -26.61
N ASN A 137 -7.26 -3.21 -25.30
CA ASN A 137 -6.40 -2.20 -24.67
C ASN A 137 -6.58 -0.78 -25.24
N THR A 138 -7.81 -0.45 -25.64
CA THR A 138 -8.18 0.90 -26.09
C THR A 138 -8.98 1.60 -25.01
N GLU A 139 -8.90 2.92 -24.94
CA GLU A 139 -9.75 3.70 -24.04
C GLU A 139 -11.24 3.44 -24.30
N GLN A 140 -11.64 3.30 -25.58
CA GLN A 140 -13.03 3.05 -25.95
C GLN A 140 -13.52 1.66 -25.50
N SER A 141 -12.69 0.61 -25.65
CA SER A 141 -13.04 -0.74 -25.21
C SER A 141 -13.14 -0.80 -23.68
N ILE A 142 -12.21 -0.17 -22.96
CA ILE A 142 -12.24 -0.06 -21.50
C ILE A 142 -13.48 0.71 -21.02
N ARG A 143 -13.79 1.86 -21.62
CA ARG A 143 -15.00 2.63 -21.26
C ARG A 143 -16.31 1.89 -21.55
N SER A 144 -16.31 0.94 -22.48
CA SER A 144 -17.53 0.20 -22.84
C SER A 144 -18.02 -0.79 -21.79
N ILE A 145 -17.15 -1.20 -20.85
CA ILE A 145 -17.47 -2.17 -19.79
C ILE A 145 -17.69 -1.51 -18.42
N VAL A 146 -17.52 -0.19 -18.32
CA VAL A 146 -17.58 0.54 -17.06
C VAL A 146 -18.76 1.51 -17.05
N SER A 147 -19.43 1.62 -15.91
CA SER A 147 -20.36 2.70 -15.58
C SER A 147 -19.80 3.59 -14.49
N GLU A 148 -20.00 4.90 -14.60
CA GLU A 148 -19.58 5.89 -13.59
C GLU A 148 -20.83 6.56 -13.01
N PRO A 149 -21.47 5.99 -11.98
CA PRO A 149 -22.65 6.59 -11.39
C PRO A 149 -22.37 7.86 -10.57
N SER A 150 -21.12 8.10 -10.18
CA SER A 150 -20.68 9.31 -9.49
C SER A 150 -19.21 9.57 -9.82
N PRO A 151 -18.77 10.85 -9.88
CA PRO A 151 -17.41 11.18 -10.27
C PRO A 151 -16.35 10.40 -9.47
N GLY A 152 -15.49 9.68 -10.19
CA GLY A 152 -14.42 8.87 -9.62
C GLY A 152 -14.85 7.54 -9.00
N ILE A 153 -16.12 7.14 -9.16
CA ILE A 153 -16.65 5.85 -8.70
C ILE A 153 -17.09 5.06 -9.92
N PHE A 154 -16.42 3.93 -10.16
CA PHE A 154 -16.61 3.09 -11.33
C PHE A 154 -17.11 1.72 -10.95
N ILE A 155 -18.07 1.20 -11.73
CA ILE A 155 -18.67 -0.12 -11.53
C ILE A 155 -18.60 -0.89 -12.84
N PHE A 156 -18.18 -2.15 -12.74
CA PHE A 156 -18.07 -3.08 -13.86
C PHE A 156 -18.08 -4.53 -13.36
N ASP A 157 -18.45 -5.44 -14.25
CA ASP A 157 -18.32 -6.88 -14.00
C ASP A 157 -16.89 -7.32 -14.35
N ILE A 158 -16.22 -8.00 -13.42
CA ILE A 158 -14.84 -8.45 -13.58
C ILE A 158 -14.71 -9.97 -13.53
N PHE A 159 -15.21 -10.62 -12.48
CA PHE A 159 -14.98 -12.04 -12.23
C PHE A 159 -16.18 -12.91 -12.61
N GLN A 160 -15.88 -14.13 -13.07
CA GLN A 160 -16.90 -15.17 -13.21
C GLN A 160 -17.39 -15.62 -11.83
N THR A 161 -18.66 -16.00 -11.73
CA THR A 161 -19.24 -16.52 -10.48
C THR A 161 -18.46 -17.71 -9.94
N HIS A 162 -18.01 -18.61 -10.82
CA HIS A 162 -17.22 -19.78 -10.44
C HIS A 162 -15.90 -19.40 -9.76
N PHE A 163 -15.20 -18.38 -10.25
CA PHE A 163 -13.98 -17.89 -9.59
C PHE A 163 -14.28 -17.37 -8.18
N CYS A 164 -15.36 -16.60 -8.02
CA CYS A 164 -15.77 -16.10 -6.71
C CYS A 164 -16.11 -17.24 -5.74
N GLU A 165 -16.76 -18.30 -6.21
CA GLU A 165 -17.05 -19.51 -5.42
C GLU A 165 -15.77 -20.21 -4.96
N LEU A 166 -14.81 -20.43 -5.87
CA LEU A 166 -13.51 -21.04 -5.55
C LEU A 166 -12.74 -20.20 -4.52
N LEU A 167 -12.71 -18.88 -4.70
CA LEU A 167 -12.04 -17.98 -3.77
C LEU A 167 -12.69 -18.03 -2.38
N LEU A 168 -14.03 -18.04 -2.32
CA LEU A 168 -14.77 -18.15 -1.07
C LEU A 168 -14.50 -19.48 -0.35
N SER A 169 -14.51 -20.61 -1.05
CA SER A 169 -14.24 -21.92 -0.44
C SER A 169 -12.78 -22.06 0.02
N GLU A 170 -11.82 -21.45 -0.68
CA GLU A 170 -10.43 -21.37 -0.25
C GLU A 170 -10.29 -20.59 1.06
N ILE A 171 -10.97 -19.45 1.19
CA ILE A 171 -10.95 -18.63 2.41
C ILE A 171 -11.62 -19.38 3.58
N GLU A 172 -12.73 -20.06 3.32
CA GLU A 172 -13.41 -20.94 4.28
C GLU A 172 -12.47 -22.03 4.80
N ASN A 173 -11.72 -22.67 3.89
CA ASN A 173 -10.74 -23.69 4.23
C ASN A 173 -9.58 -23.11 5.08
N PHE A 174 -9.08 -21.94 4.71
CA PHE A 174 -8.03 -21.24 5.46
C PHE A 174 -8.48 -20.90 6.89
N GLU A 175 -9.66 -20.28 7.05
CA GLU A 175 -10.22 -19.97 8.37
C GLU A 175 -10.47 -21.23 9.20
N LYS A 176 -10.94 -22.32 8.58
CA LYS A 176 -11.09 -23.61 9.26
C LYS A 176 -9.76 -24.13 9.78
N TRP A 177 -8.72 -24.13 8.95
CA TRP A 177 -7.37 -24.53 9.33
C TRP A 177 -6.81 -23.67 10.48
N VAL A 178 -6.98 -22.34 10.42
CA VAL A 178 -6.59 -21.41 11.50
C VAL A 178 -7.26 -21.79 12.82
N ASN A 179 -8.57 -22.07 12.79
CA ASN A 179 -9.35 -22.41 13.97
C ASN A 179 -9.00 -23.79 14.57
N GLU A 180 -8.71 -24.77 13.73
CA GLU A 180 -8.32 -26.13 14.14
C GLU A 180 -6.92 -26.17 14.72
N THR A 181 -5.97 -25.49 14.07
CA THR A 181 -4.56 -25.44 14.51
C THR A 181 -4.30 -24.40 15.59
N LYS A 182 -5.27 -23.52 15.89
CA LYS A 182 -5.12 -22.35 16.76
C LYS A 182 -3.97 -21.43 16.31
N PHE A 183 -3.70 -21.39 15.00
CA PHE A 183 -2.70 -20.50 14.44
C PHE A 183 -3.12 -19.05 14.65
N ARG A 184 -2.19 -18.16 14.99
CA ARG A 184 -2.47 -16.73 15.14
C ARG A 184 -2.18 -16.04 13.81
N ILE A 185 -3.22 -15.50 13.19
CA ILE A 185 -3.11 -14.74 11.94
C ILE A 185 -3.26 -13.24 12.20
N MET A 186 -2.70 -12.44 11.30
CA MET A 186 -3.01 -11.02 11.22
C MET A 186 -4.38 -10.84 10.57
N ARG A 187 -5.14 -9.86 11.06
CA ARG A 187 -6.46 -9.53 10.52
C ARG A 187 -6.35 -8.47 9.42
N PRO A 188 -7.32 -8.40 8.50
CA PRO A 188 -7.23 -7.59 7.28
C PRO A 188 -6.83 -6.13 7.50
N ASN A 189 -7.40 -5.50 8.54
CA ASN A 189 -7.09 -4.14 8.95
C ASN A 189 -7.41 -3.94 10.45
N THR A 190 -7.21 -2.73 10.96
CA THR A 190 -7.45 -2.38 12.38
C THR A 190 -8.93 -2.26 12.75
N MET A 191 -9.82 -2.23 11.76
CA MET A 191 -11.26 -2.02 11.93
C MET A 191 -12.09 -3.29 11.78
N ASN A 192 -11.55 -4.33 11.14
CA ASN A 192 -12.19 -5.63 10.92
C ASN A 192 -11.56 -6.72 11.79
N LYS A 193 -12.42 -7.46 12.50
CA LYS A 193 -12.02 -8.59 13.34
C LYS A 193 -12.03 -9.92 12.58
N PHE A 194 -12.77 -9.99 11.47
CA PHE A 194 -12.97 -11.21 10.70
C PHE A 194 -12.58 -11.04 9.23
N GLY A 195 -12.09 -12.14 8.66
CA GLY A 195 -11.51 -12.17 7.33
C GLY A 195 -10.01 -12.46 7.35
N ALA A 196 -9.43 -12.51 6.15
CA ALA A 196 -8.07 -12.95 5.91
C ALA A 196 -7.35 -12.06 4.88
N VAL A 197 -6.05 -11.88 5.08
CA VAL A 197 -5.14 -11.27 4.08
C VAL A 197 -4.74 -12.36 3.10
N LEU A 198 -4.96 -12.14 1.81
CA LEU A 198 -4.78 -13.16 0.76
C LEU A 198 -3.31 -13.50 0.53
N ASP A 199 -2.43 -12.51 0.67
CA ASP A 199 -0.98 -12.66 0.52
C ASP A 199 -0.39 -13.60 1.58
N ASP A 200 -1.02 -13.66 2.76
CA ASP A 200 -0.54 -14.45 3.90
C ASP A 200 -0.49 -15.95 3.60
N PHE A 201 -1.44 -16.42 2.78
CA PHE A 201 -1.56 -17.84 2.44
C PHE A 201 -1.24 -18.15 0.97
N GLY A 202 -0.63 -17.19 0.25
CA GLY A 202 0.08 -17.47 -1.00
C GLY A 202 -0.53 -16.87 -2.28
N LEU A 203 -1.57 -16.03 -2.19
CA LEU A 203 -2.20 -15.43 -3.37
C LEU A 203 -1.52 -14.17 -3.91
N GLU A 204 -0.39 -13.75 -3.32
CA GLU A 204 0.38 -12.55 -3.73
C GLU A 204 0.68 -12.55 -5.24
N THR A 205 1.25 -13.63 -5.78
CA THR A 205 1.56 -13.69 -7.23
C THR A 205 0.32 -13.61 -8.12
N MET A 206 -0.83 -14.08 -7.64
CA MET A 206 -2.09 -13.94 -8.36
C MET A 206 -2.55 -12.49 -8.38
N LEU A 207 -2.47 -11.82 -7.23
CA LEU A 207 -2.84 -10.42 -7.05
C LEU A 207 -1.89 -9.45 -7.77
N ASP A 208 -0.59 -9.75 -7.81
CA ASP A 208 0.38 -9.03 -8.64
C ASP A 208 -0.08 -9.00 -10.10
N LYS A 209 -0.35 -10.19 -10.66
CA LYS A 209 -0.79 -10.33 -12.06
C LYS A 209 -2.15 -9.67 -12.30
N LEU A 210 -3.08 -9.74 -11.35
CA LEU A 210 -4.36 -9.04 -11.41
C LEU A 210 -4.15 -7.53 -11.49
N MET A 211 -3.36 -6.98 -10.57
CA MET A 211 -3.05 -5.56 -10.50
C MET A 211 -2.38 -5.09 -11.80
N GLU A 212 -1.28 -5.73 -12.20
CA GLU A 212 -0.45 -5.30 -13.33
C GLU A 212 -1.16 -5.46 -14.68
N GLY A 213 -1.79 -6.61 -14.88
CA GLY A 213 -2.34 -6.99 -16.18
C GLY A 213 -3.75 -6.47 -16.45
N PHE A 214 -4.54 -6.23 -15.40
CA PHE A 214 -5.98 -6.01 -15.55
C PHE A 214 -6.48 -4.75 -14.85
N ILE A 215 -5.96 -4.40 -13.66
CA ILE A 215 -6.38 -3.19 -12.95
C ILE A 215 -5.61 -1.95 -13.41
N ARG A 216 -4.29 -2.03 -13.57
CA ARG A 216 -3.45 -0.91 -14.04
C ARG A 216 -3.91 -0.35 -15.41
N PRO A 217 -4.35 -1.16 -16.40
CA PRO A 217 -4.94 -0.64 -17.63
C PRO A 217 -6.21 0.21 -17.42
N LEU A 218 -7.10 -0.20 -16.51
CA LEU A 218 -8.28 0.58 -16.13
C LEU A 218 -7.86 1.87 -15.43
N SER A 219 -6.99 1.76 -14.43
CA SER A 219 -6.54 2.90 -13.64
C SER A 219 -5.79 3.94 -14.46
N ARG A 220 -5.06 3.53 -15.51
CA ARG A 220 -4.46 4.46 -16.47
C ARG A 220 -5.51 5.32 -17.20
N VAL A 221 -6.69 4.78 -17.49
CA VAL A 221 -7.76 5.48 -18.22
C VAL A 221 -8.57 6.39 -17.29
N PHE A 222 -8.88 5.92 -16.09
CA PHE A 222 -9.84 6.58 -15.20
C PHE A 222 -9.21 7.39 -14.07
N PHE A 223 -7.94 7.13 -13.73
CA PHE A 223 -7.26 7.67 -12.55
C PHE A 223 -5.86 8.19 -12.90
N ALA A 224 -5.73 8.83 -14.07
CA ALA A 224 -4.45 9.35 -14.55
C ALA A 224 -3.85 10.42 -13.63
N GLU A 225 -4.71 11.20 -12.96
CA GLU A 225 -4.38 12.29 -12.05
C GLU A 225 -3.82 11.84 -10.70
N VAL A 226 -4.08 10.59 -10.30
CA VAL A 226 -3.54 9.98 -9.06
C VAL A 226 -2.50 8.90 -9.34
N GLY A 227 -1.91 8.88 -10.55
CA GLY A 227 -0.85 7.91 -10.86
C GLY A 227 -1.36 6.49 -11.14
N GLY A 228 -2.59 6.34 -11.64
CA GLY A 228 -3.16 5.02 -11.96
C GLY A 228 -2.37 4.18 -12.97
N SER A 229 -1.41 4.78 -13.70
CA SER A 229 -0.49 4.06 -14.59
C SER A 229 0.77 3.49 -13.90
N THR A 230 1.02 3.86 -12.65
CA THR A 230 2.24 3.54 -11.89
C THR A 230 1.98 2.75 -10.61
N LEU A 231 0.79 2.17 -10.44
CA LEU A 231 0.46 1.29 -9.31
C LEU A 231 1.49 0.16 -9.21
N ASP A 232 2.19 0.01 -8.08
CA ASP A 232 3.34 -0.88 -7.93
C ASP A 232 3.24 -1.85 -6.75
N SER A 233 2.16 -1.75 -5.96
CA SER A 233 1.92 -2.57 -4.78
C SER A 233 0.42 -2.76 -4.55
N HIS A 234 0.07 -3.81 -3.80
CA HIS A 234 -1.31 -4.10 -3.43
C HIS A 234 -1.40 -4.59 -1.98
N HIS A 235 -2.59 -4.47 -1.40
CA HIS A 235 -2.94 -5.12 -0.14
C HIS A 235 -4.27 -5.85 -0.32
N GLY A 236 -4.19 -7.14 -0.69
CA GLY A 236 -5.37 -7.95 -0.99
C GLY A 236 -5.91 -8.66 0.24
N PHE A 237 -7.17 -8.42 0.59
CA PHE A 237 -7.81 -9.08 1.72
C PHE A 237 -9.31 -9.26 1.50
N VAL A 238 -9.90 -10.17 2.27
CA VAL A 238 -11.35 -10.37 2.34
C VAL A 238 -11.83 -10.08 3.75
N VAL A 239 -12.97 -9.41 3.84
CA VAL A 239 -13.66 -9.08 5.11
C VAL A 239 -14.95 -9.87 5.24
N GLU A 240 -15.27 -10.27 6.46
CA GLU A 240 -16.49 -10.99 6.80
C GLU A 240 -17.43 -10.15 7.66
N TYR A 241 -18.68 -9.98 7.19
CA TYR A 241 -19.73 -9.26 7.89
C TYR A 241 -20.92 -10.18 8.17
N GLY A 242 -21.49 -10.09 9.35
CA GLY A 242 -22.59 -10.96 9.77
C GLY A 242 -23.08 -10.66 11.17
N LYS A 243 -24.21 -11.26 11.56
CA LYS A 243 -24.85 -11.02 12.86
C LYS A 243 -23.92 -11.31 14.05
N ASP A 244 -23.10 -12.35 13.95
CA ASP A 244 -22.12 -12.76 14.96
C ASP A 244 -20.67 -12.39 14.57
N ARG A 245 -20.52 -11.35 13.75
CA ARG A 245 -19.26 -10.87 13.16
C ARG A 245 -19.22 -9.34 13.22
N ASP A 246 -18.40 -8.72 12.38
CA ASP A 246 -18.49 -7.28 12.15
C ASP A 246 -19.83 -6.97 11.46
N VAL A 247 -20.50 -5.88 11.84
CA VAL A 247 -21.84 -5.52 11.32
C VAL A 247 -21.82 -4.23 10.49
N ASP A 248 -20.86 -3.37 10.76
CA ASP A 248 -20.61 -2.11 10.05
C ASP A 248 -19.11 -1.80 10.04
N LEU A 249 -18.75 -0.80 9.24
CA LEU A 249 -17.42 -0.25 9.19
C LEU A 249 -17.54 1.28 9.17
N GLY A 250 -16.89 1.94 10.14
CA GLY A 250 -16.92 3.40 10.22
C GLY A 250 -16.33 4.05 8.97
N PHE A 251 -16.67 5.32 8.72
CA PHE A 251 -16.06 6.08 7.62
C PHE A 251 -14.55 6.21 7.80
N HIS A 252 -13.81 5.96 6.73
CA HIS A 252 -12.35 6.03 6.65
C HIS A 252 -11.94 6.39 5.22
N VAL A 253 -10.64 6.57 5.03
CA VAL A 253 -10.00 6.67 3.73
C VAL A 253 -9.04 5.49 3.63
N ASP A 254 -9.06 4.82 2.48
CA ASP A 254 -8.14 3.72 2.21
C ASP A 254 -6.73 4.28 1.96
N ASP A 255 -5.73 3.55 2.45
CA ASP A 255 -4.31 3.85 2.21
C ASP A 255 -3.89 3.27 0.85
N SER A 256 -4.46 3.83 -0.22
CA SER A 256 -4.22 3.42 -1.61
C SER A 256 -4.64 4.52 -2.59
N GLU A 257 -3.99 4.60 -3.76
CA GLU A 257 -4.42 5.50 -4.85
C GLU A 257 -5.74 5.04 -5.47
N VAL A 258 -5.96 3.72 -5.58
CA VAL A 258 -7.16 3.12 -6.17
C VAL A 258 -7.55 1.87 -5.38
N THR A 259 -8.80 1.82 -4.90
CA THR A 259 -9.38 0.63 -4.26
C THR A 259 -10.26 -0.14 -5.22
N LEU A 260 -10.00 -1.45 -5.38
CA LEU A 260 -10.93 -2.39 -6.01
C LEU A 260 -11.76 -3.10 -4.93
N ASN A 261 -13.07 -2.88 -4.93
CA ASN A 261 -14.01 -3.53 -4.02
C ASN A 261 -14.87 -4.56 -4.79
N VAL A 262 -14.86 -5.81 -4.34
CA VAL A 262 -15.47 -6.93 -5.08
C VAL A 262 -16.47 -7.69 -4.20
N CYS A 263 -17.71 -7.79 -4.69
CA CYS A 263 -18.69 -8.72 -4.13
C CYS A 263 -18.38 -10.15 -4.57
N LEU A 264 -18.14 -11.05 -3.61
CA LEU A 264 -17.82 -12.46 -3.89
C LEU A 264 -19.04 -13.39 -3.95
N GLY A 265 -20.27 -12.88 -3.85
CA GLY A 265 -21.45 -13.62 -4.33
C GLY A 265 -22.12 -14.59 -3.33
N LYS A 266 -22.46 -14.14 -2.12
CA LYS A 266 -23.45 -14.82 -1.25
C LYS A 266 -24.81 -14.13 -1.32
N GLN A 267 -25.89 -14.85 -0.95
CA GLN A 267 -27.19 -14.21 -0.73
C GLN A 267 -27.18 -13.50 0.63
N PHE A 268 -27.47 -12.19 0.64
CA PHE A 268 -27.54 -11.38 1.86
C PHE A 268 -28.52 -10.22 1.68
N SER A 269 -28.93 -9.60 2.79
CA SER A 269 -29.61 -8.31 2.82
C SER A 269 -28.72 -7.25 3.50
N GLY A 270 -28.79 -6.00 3.03
CA GLY A 270 -27.88 -4.91 3.39
C GLY A 270 -26.58 -4.93 2.58
N GLY A 271 -25.54 -4.24 3.06
CA GLY A 271 -24.19 -4.24 2.45
C GLY A 271 -23.93 -2.99 1.61
N GLU A 272 -24.61 -1.92 1.96
CA GLU A 272 -24.52 -0.63 1.31
C GLU A 272 -23.15 -0.01 1.53
N LEU A 273 -22.58 0.53 0.45
CA LEU A 273 -21.34 1.29 0.49
C LEU A 273 -21.68 2.78 0.35
N PHE A 274 -21.22 3.57 1.31
CA PHE A 274 -21.51 4.99 1.38
C PHE A 274 -20.25 5.79 1.08
N PHE A 275 -20.34 6.70 0.12
CA PHE A 275 -19.24 7.60 -0.22
C PHE A 275 -19.56 9.01 0.26
N ARG A 276 -18.61 9.64 0.93
CA ARG A 276 -18.73 11.01 1.48
C ARG A 276 -17.86 12.03 0.76
N GLY A 277 -17.63 11.78 -0.54
CA GLY A 277 -16.80 12.58 -1.43
C GLY A 277 -15.30 12.47 -1.18
N ILE A 278 -14.53 13.15 -2.02
CA ILE A 278 -13.06 13.20 -1.94
C ILE A 278 -12.63 14.07 -0.75
N ARG A 279 -11.64 13.59 0.00
CA ARG A 279 -11.01 14.32 1.12
C ARG A 279 -9.61 14.73 0.71
N CYS A 280 -9.22 15.97 1.03
CA CYS A 280 -7.81 16.36 0.94
C CYS A 280 -7.08 16.06 2.27
N GLU A 281 -5.75 16.02 2.23
CA GLU A 281 -4.90 15.72 3.40
C GLU A 281 -5.25 16.57 4.65
N LYS A 282 -5.61 17.84 4.45
CA LYS A 282 -5.96 18.75 5.55
C LYS A 282 -7.29 18.40 6.22
N HIS A 283 -8.17 17.71 5.51
CA HIS A 283 -9.56 17.46 5.93
C HIS A 283 -9.90 15.97 6.04
N VAL A 284 -8.93 15.07 5.85
CA VAL A 284 -9.13 13.61 5.90
C VAL A 284 -9.72 13.13 7.24
N ASN A 285 -9.36 13.79 8.35
CA ASN A 285 -9.83 13.48 9.69
C ASN A 285 -10.97 14.40 10.18
N THR A 286 -11.54 15.22 9.31
CA THR A 286 -12.59 16.18 9.70
C THR A 286 -13.98 15.62 9.45
N GLY A 287 -14.98 16.18 10.16
CA GLY A 287 -16.37 15.83 9.98
C GLY A 287 -16.85 16.02 8.53
N THR A 288 -17.92 15.32 8.17
CA THR A 288 -18.40 15.31 6.79
C THR A 288 -19.45 16.39 6.55
N HIS A 289 -19.26 17.21 5.53
CA HIS A 289 -20.27 18.18 5.09
C HIS A 289 -21.39 17.46 4.32
N SER A 290 -22.63 17.89 4.56
CA SER A 290 -23.88 17.22 4.17
C SER A 290 -24.17 17.17 2.66
N GLU A 291 -23.33 17.77 1.82
CA GLU A 291 -23.66 18.02 0.41
C GLU A 291 -23.22 16.91 -0.56
N VAL A 292 -22.54 15.86 -0.08
CA VAL A 292 -22.01 14.79 -0.96
C VAL A 292 -22.10 13.44 -0.25
N VAL A 293 -23.31 12.89 -0.09
CA VAL A 293 -23.49 11.47 0.25
C VAL A 293 -24.04 10.78 -0.97
N VAL A 294 -23.25 9.87 -1.54
CA VAL A 294 -23.71 9.02 -2.66
C VAL A 294 -23.84 7.60 -2.15
N HIS A 295 -24.99 7.00 -2.46
CA HIS A 295 -25.36 5.66 -2.03
C HIS A 295 -25.07 4.67 -3.17
N PHE A 296 -24.25 3.66 -2.88
CA PHE A 296 -24.02 2.55 -3.80
C PHE A 296 -24.38 1.21 -3.15
N PHE A 297 -25.01 0.36 -3.93
CA PHE A 297 -25.40 -1.00 -3.52
C PHE A 297 -24.40 -1.99 -4.13
N TYR A 298 -23.26 -2.20 -3.47
CA TYR A 298 -22.33 -3.28 -3.83
C TYR A 298 -21.85 -3.92 -2.53
N GLY A 299 -22.41 -5.08 -2.21
CA GLY A 299 -22.12 -5.75 -0.94
C GLY A 299 -20.89 -6.62 -1.03
N VAL A 300 -19.86 -6.32 -0.26
CA VAL A 300 -18.90 -7.33 0.19
C VAL A 300 -19.51 -7.99 1.41
N ARG A 301 -20.10 -9.18 1.27
CA ARG A 301 -20.54 -9.93 2.45
C ARG A 301 -20.24 -11.40 2.32
N TYR A 302 -19.29 -11.83 3.12
CA TYR A 302 -19.24 -13.21 3.59
C TYR A 302 -20.23 -13.35 4.74
N LEU A 303 -21.37 -14.00 4.51
CA LEU A 303 -22.21 -14.53 5.59
C LEU A 303 -21.86 -16.01 5.78
N LYS A 304 -21.48 -16.38 7.00
CA LYS A 304 -21.65 -17.75 7.49
C LYS A 304 -23.09 -17.87 7.96
N ALA A 305 -23.96 -18.48 7.14
CA ALA A 305 -25.26 -18.91 7.62
C ALA A 305 -25.02 -20.00 8.66
N GLY A 306 -25.11 -19.65 9.94
CA GLY A 306 -25.48 -20.62 10.97
C GLY A 306 -26.93 -21.01 10.70
N ASP A 307 -27.17 -22.31 10.69
CA ASP A 307 -28.44 -23.00 10.44
C ASP A 307 -29.69 -22.18 10.85
N LEU A 308 -30.62 -22.01 9.91
CA LEU A 308 -32.02 -21.68 10.21
C LEU A 308 -32.73 -22.91 10.81
#